data_AF-A0A7H0HJ80-F1
#
_entry.id   AF-A0A7H0HJ80-F1
#
_cell.length_a   1.000
_cell.length_b   1.000
_cell.length_c   1.000
_cell.angle_alpha   90.00
_cell.angle_beta   90.00
_cell.angle_gamma   90.00
#
_symmetry.space_group_name_H-M   'P 1'
#
loop_
_entity.id
_entity.type
_entity.pdbx_description
1 polymer ?
#
loop_
_entity_poly.entity_id
_entity_poly.type
_entity_poly.pdbx_seq_one_letter_code
_entity_poly.pdbx_strand_id
1 'polypeptide(L)'
;MTPALPHAALQFIEAALVAGDMALPFHYPRAEQWEGWQSCFRYNGRTGESLVAATPGAWQPGWYVIALNGFDDPFFIDLGEEAQGFPVYYAPLGAGRWDAQQAAPSLQRFGEMLAVLCGIGDDDAAALRWIEAEVGLATALWREVFETRQQRSTEPPDPPAPPPDPAAWQHGTLVITAIGPQKLKVVQFLKQALELSPQEALAMAAQGDIVVADGYLAHLRSTQARLQALGATVEFRLDENGP
;
A
#
# COMPACT_ATOMS: atom_id res chain seq x y z
N MET A 1 -20.41 -8.41 22.90
CA MET A 1 -19.80 -9.76 22.76
C MET A 1 -19.65 -10.02 21.29
N THR A 2 -18.43 -10.25 20.83
CA THR A 2 -18.15 -10.65 19.46
C THR A 2 -18.64 -12.10 19.29
N PRO A 3 -19.40 -12.41 18.23
CA PRO A 3 -19.86 -13.76 17.98
C PRO A 3 -18.66 -14.70 17.75
N ALA A 4 -18.84 -15.99 17.99
CA ALA A 4 -17.82 -16.98 17.65
C ALA A 4 -17.63 -17.06 16.13
N LEU A 5 -16.38 -17.19 15.69
CA LEU A 5 -16.04 -17.41 14.28
C LEU A 5 -16.62 -18.76 13.82
N PRO A 6 -17.44 -18.82 12.76
CA PRO A 6 -17.93 -20.09 12.23
C PRO A 6 -16.78 -21.00 11.77
N HIS A 7 -16.96 -22.31 11.89
CA HIS A 7 -15.91 -23.27 11.54
C HIS A 7 -15.46 -23.15 10.07
N ALA A 8 -16.40 -22.91 9.15
CA ALA A 8 -16.07 -22.70 7.73
C ALA A 8 -15.21 -21.44 7.52
N ALA A 9 -15.53 -20.35 8.22
CA ALA A 9 -14.75 -19.11 8.19
C ALA A 9 -13.34 -19.30 8.76
N LEU A 10 -13.22 -20.06 9.86
CA LEU A 10 -11.94 -20.44 10.42
C LEU A 10 -11.09 -21.24 9.43
N GLN A 11 -11.65 -22.28 8.80
CA GLN A 11 -10.93 -23.09 7.80
C GLN A 11 -10.45 -22.25 6.61
N PHE A 12 -11.29 -21.32 6.12
CA PHE A 12 -10.91 -20.42 5.04
C PHE A 12 -9.75 -19.50 5.44
N ILE A 13 -9.82 -18.92 6.65
CA ILE A 13 -8.78 -18.05 7.20
C ILE A 13 -7.46 -18.82 7.40
N GLU A 14 -7.52 -20.02 7.95
CA GLU A 14 -6.34 -20.88 8.19
C GLU A 14 -5.68 -21.37 6.90
N ALA A 15 -6.46 -21.56 5.83
CA ALA A 15 -5.93 -21.89 4.51
C ALA A 15 -5.08 -20.75 3.92
N ALA A 16 -5.42 -19.49 4.25
CA ALA A 16 -4.65 -18.28 3.92
C ALA A 16 -4.09 -18.25 2.48
N LEU A 17 -4.93 -18.60 1.51
CA LEU A 17 -4.53 -18.76 0.11
C LEU A 17 -4.27 -17.40 -0.56
N VAL A 18 -3.02 -17.15 -0.98
CA VAL A 18 -2.63 -15.93 -1.69
C VAL A 18 -2.34 -16.24 -3.15
N ALA A 19 -3.24 -15.82 -4.05
CA ALA A 19 -3.17 -16.10 -5.48
C ALA A 19 -2.19 -15.19 -6.26
N GLY A 20 -1.59 -14.21 -5.59
CA GLY A 20 -0.61 -13.27 -6.18
C GLY A 20 -1.20 -12.02 -6.83
N ASP A 21 -2.53 -11.93 -6.99
CA ASP A 21 -3.21 -10.72 -7.47
C ASP A 21 -3.50 -9.76 -6.30
N MET A 22 -3.08 -8.49 -6.42
CA MET A 22 -3.31 -7.49 -5.37
C MET A 22 -4.78 -7.16 -5.13
N ALA A 23 -5.67 -7.43 -6.10
CA ALA A 23 -7.11 -7.26 -5.94
C ALA A 23 -7.78 -8.40 -5.16
N LEU A 24 -7.15 -9.58 -5.10
CA LEU A 24 -7.62 -10.76 -4.38
C LEU A 24 -7.08 -10.79 -2.94
N PRO A 25 -7.63 -11.65 -2.05
CA PRO A 25 -7.14 -11.80 -0.69
C PRO A 25 -5.62 -11.96 -0.61
N PHE A 26 -5.01 -11.14 0.23
CA PHE A 26 -3.56 -11.05 0.42
C PHE A 26 -3.17 -11.13 1.88
N HIS A 27 -4.01 -10.58 2.76
CA HIS A 27 -3.80 -10.56 4.19
C HIS A 27 -4.94 -11.27 4.92
N TYR A 28 -4.59 -12.16 5.84
CA TYR A 28 -5.54 -12.95 6.61
C TYR A 28 -5.30 -12.76 8.13
N PRO A 29 -6.36 -12.67 8.94
CA PRO A 29 -6.22 -12.72 10.39
C PRO A 29 -5.70 -14.08 10.85
N ARG A 30 -5.03 -14.13 12.00
CA ARG A 30 -5.01 -15.38 12.77
C ARG A 30 -6.34 -15.57 13.48
N ALA A 31 -6.72 -16.80 13.80
CA ALA A 31 -7.97 -17.12 14.49
C ALA A 31 -8.15 -16.28 15.77
N GLU A 32 -7.10 -16.17 16.58
CA GLU A 32 -7.08 -15.39 17.82
C GLU A 32 -7.06 -13.86 17.61
N GLN A 33 -6.80 -13.41 16.39
CA GLN A 33 -6.74 -11.98 16.02
C GLN A 33 -7.98 -11.51 15.27
N TRP A 34 -8.89 -12.41 14.90
CA TRP A 34 -10.03 -12.10 14.03
C TRP A 34 -10.92 -10.96 14.54
N GLU A 35 -11.12 -10.85 15.85
CA GLU A 35 -11.86 -9.74 16.45
C GLU A 35 -11.16 -8.40 16.18
N GLY A 36 -9.83 -8.35 16.32
CA GLY A 36 -9.04 -7.14 16.07
C GLY A 36 -9.12 -6.65 14.62
N TRP A 37 -9.33 -7.56 13.67
CA TRP A 37 -9.50 -7.24 12.25
C TRP A 37 -10.83 -6.56 11.91
N GLN A 38 -11.76 -6.53 12.85
CA GLN A 38 -13.00 -5.78 12.69
C GLN A 38 -12.82 -4.29 13.00
N SER A 39 -11.64 -3.90 13.50
CA SER A 39 -11.28 -2.49 13.67
C SER A 39 -11.33 -1.75 12.34
N CYS A 40 -11.81 -0.51 12.37
CA CYS A 40 -12.08 0.36 11.21
C CYS A 40 -13.27 -0.06 10.32
N PHE A 41 -13.87 -1.23 10.54
CA PHE A 41 -15.09 -1.67 9.84
C PHE A 41 -16.30 -1.69 10.78
N ARG A 42 -16.20 -2.42 11.88
CA ARG A 42 -17.27 -2.56 12.88
C ARG A 42 -17.14 -1.59 14.03
N TYR A 43 -15.92 -1.18 14.39
CA TYR A 43 -15.68 -0.21 15.46
C TYR A 43 -14.44 0.64 15.19
N ASN A 44 -14.41 1.83 15.76
CA ASN A 44 -13.25 2.70 15.72
C ASN A 44 -12.14 2.13 16.62
N GLY A 45 -10.96 1.86 16.07
CA GLY A 45 -9.84 1.27 16.82
C GLY A 45 -9.27 2.14 17.94
N ARG A 46 -9.57 3.44 17.97
CA ARG A 46 -9.13 4.38 19.01
C ARG A 46 -10.21 4.66 20.06
N THR A 47 -11.45 4.88 19.63
CA THR A 47 -12.55 5.28 20.53
C THR A 47 -13.41 4.10 20.99
N GLY A 48 -13.37 2.98 20.27
CA GLY A 48 -14.25 1.82 20.49
C GLY A 48 -15.69 2.04 20.04
N GLU A 49 -16.02 3.20 19.46
CA GLU A 49 -17.37 3.49 18.96
C GLU A 49 -17.76 2.55 17.83
N SER A 50 -19.02 2.11 17.83
CA SER A 50 -19.58 1.28 16.75
C SER A 50 -19.65 2.06 15.45
N LEU A 51 -19.13 1.47 14.38
CA LEU A 51 -19.24 1.93 13.00
C LEU A 51 -20.35 1.21 12.22
N VAL A 52 -21.00 0.24 12.88
CA VAL A 52 -22.09 -0.55 12.33
C VAL A 52 -23.40 0.25 12.33
N ALA A 53 -24.12 0.23 11.20
CA ALA A 53 -25.48 0.72 11.12
C ALA A 53 -26.29 -0.02 10.04
N ALA A 54 -27.61 -0.08 10.22
CA ALA A 54 -28.53 -0.68 9.23
C ALA A 54 -28.92 0.28 8.09
N THR A 55 -28.31 1.46 8.03
CA THR A 55 -28.54 2.43 6.95
C THR A 55 -27.85 1.98 5.66
N PRO A 56 -28.43 2.25 4.47
CA PRO A 56 -27.77 1.96 3.20
C PRO A 56 -26.38 2.59 3.12
N GLY A 57 -25.39 1.82 2.67
CA GLY A 57 -24.00 2.26 2.57
C GLY A 57 -23.22 2.25 3.89
N ALA A 58 -23.82 1.89 5.02
CA ALA A 58 -23.09 1.62 6.25
C ALA A 58 -22.64 0.15 6.34
N TRP A 59 -21.66 -0.12 7.21
CA TRP A 59 -21.24 -1.49 7.51
C TRP A 59 -22.36 -2.20 8.28
N GLN A 60 -22.84 -3.34 7.75
CA GLN A 60 -24.04 -3.96 8.29
C GLN A 60 -23.77 -4.78 9.56
N PRO A 61 -24.78 -4.95 10.45
CA PRO A 61 -24.61 -5.69 11.70
C PRO A 61 -24.11 -7.12 11.55
N GLY A 62 -24.46 -7.80 10.46
CA GLY A 62 -24.03 -9.17 10.19
C GLY A 62 -22.65 -9.30 9.56
N TRP A 63 -22.04 -8.21 9.05
CA TRP A 63 -20.83 -8.27 8.23
C TRP A 63 -19.55 -8.38 9.04
N TYR A 64 -18.72 -9.37 8.74
CA TYR A 64 -17.42 -9.58 9.37
C TYR A 64 -16.34 -9.84 8.33
N VAL A 65 -15.23 -9.12 8.46
CA VAL A 65 -14.05 -9.24 7.60
C VAL A 65 -13.38 -10.58 7.86
N ILE A 66 -13.00 -11.27 6.78
CA ILE A 66 -12.29 -12.55 6.79
C ILE A 66 -10.93 -12.47 6.08
N ALA A 67 -10.72 -11.49 5.21
CA ALA A 67 -9.44 -11.20 4.58
C ALA A 67 -9.41 -9.75 4.06
N LEU A 68 -8.22 -9.23 3.79
CA LEU A 68 -8.00 -7.98 3.06
C LEU A 68 -7.18 -8.26 1.79
N ASN A 69 -7.39 -7.49 0.73
CA ASN A 69 -6.51 -7.51 -0.44
C ASN A 69 -5.24 -6.66 -0.22
N GLY A 70 -4.40 -6.54 -1.26
CA GLY A 70 -3.17 -5.74 -1.21
C GLY A 70 -3.38 -4.23 -1.12
N PHE A 71 -4.65 -3.76 -1.18
CA PHE A 71 -5.06 -2.37 -1.03
C PHE A 71 -5.82 -2.12 0.28
N ASP A 72 -5.85 -3.12 1.18
CA ASP A 72 -6.62 -3.12 2.42
C ASP A 72 -8.16 -3.08 2.23
N ASP A 73 -8.66 -3.45 1.05
CA ASP A 73 -10.09 -3.61 0.83
C ASP A 73 -10.60 -4.92 1.47
N PRO A 74 -11.77 -4.89 2.12
CA PRO A 74 -12.31 -6.05 2.81
C PRO A 74 -12.95 -7.10 1.89
N PHE A 75 -12.62 -8.35 2.17
CA PHE A 75 -13.44 -9.52 1.90
C PHE A 75 -14.16 -9.91 3.19
N PHE A 76 -15.48 -10.05 3.13
CA PHE A 76 -16.32 -10.27 4.30
C PHE A 76 -17.50 -11.20 4.02
N ILE A 77 -18.08 -11.73 5.08
CA ILE A 77 -19.29 -12.56 5.07
C ILE A 77 -20.34 -11.96 6.00
N ASP A 78 -21.60 -12.32 5.79
CA ASP A 78 -22.65 -12.08 6.78
C ASP A 78 -22.87 -13.34 7.63
N LEU A 79 -22.71 -13.23 8.95
CA LEU A 79 -22.90 -14.38 9.86
C LEU A 79 -24.34 -14.87 9.93
N GLY A 80 -25.32 -14.09 9.48
CA GLY A 80 -26.71 -14.51 9.33
C GLY A 80 -26.97 -15.38 8.09
N GLU A 81 -26.00 -15.54 7.19
CA GLU A 81 -26.14 -16.23 5.91
C GLU A 81 -25.54 -17.65 5.90
N GLU A 82 -25.46 -18.29 7.07
CA GLU A 82 -24.95 -19.67 7.20
C GLU A 82 -25.71 -20.67 6.31
N ALA A 83 -27.03 -20.54 6.22
CA ALA A 83 -27.87 -21.41 5.37
C ALA A 83 -27.56 -21.28 3.87
N GLN A 84 -26.89 -20.20 3.45
CA GLN A 84 -26.45 -19.96 2.08
C GLN A 84 -24.98 -20.37 1.86
N GLY A 85 -24.31 -20.90 2.89
CA GLY A 85 -22.89 -21.25 2.83
C GLY A 85 -21.94 -20.06 2.93
N PHE A 86 -22.38 -18.97 3.57
CA PHE A 86 -21.63 -17.72 3.73
C PHE A 86 -21.14 -17.16 2.39
N PRO A 87 -22.02 -16.55 1.56
CA PRO A 87 -21.60 -15.82 0.39
C PRO A 87 -20.49 -14.82 0.74
N VAL A 88 -19.47 -14.73 -0.11
CA VAL A 88 -18.34 -13.83 0.13
C VAL A 88 -18.59 -12.54 -0.62
N TYR A 89 -18.45 -11.44 0.09
CA TYR A 89 -18.59 -10.09 -0.45
C TYR A 89 -17.27 -9.34 -0.41
N TYR A 90 -17.16 -8.38 -1.30
CA TYR A 90 -16.07 -7.44 -1.45
C TYR A 90 -16.65 -6.02 -1.53
N ALA A 91 -15.95 -5.04 -0.95
CA ALA A 91 -16.29 -3.63 -1.13
C ALA A 91 -15.01 -2.77 -1.12
N PRO A 92 -14.78 -1.91 -2.13
CA PRO A 92 -13.61 -1.05 -2.16
C PRO A 92 -13.64 -0.01 -1.02
N LEU A 93 -12.49 0.21 -0.38
CA LEU A 93 -12.29 1.23 0.62
C LEU A 93 -12.31 2.63 -0.02
N GLY A 94 -12.71 3.65 0.75
CA GLY A 94 -12.55 5.06 0.34
C GLY A 94 -13.72 5.69 -0.42
N ALA A 95 -14.79 4.95 -0.70
CA ALA A 95 -15.99 5.48 -1.38
C ALA A 95 -16.93 6.30 -0.47
N GLY A 96 -16.63 6.39 0.83
CA GLY A 96 -17.51 7.03 1.84
C GLY A 96 -18.79 6.24 2.14
N ARG A 97 -18.94 5.05 1.54
CA ARG A 97 -20.03 4.09 1.73
C ARG A 97 -19.52 2.68 1.44
N TRP A 98 -20.22 1.67 1.96
CA TRP A 98 -19.95 0.27 1.74
C TRP A 98 -20.99 -0.34 0.80
N ASP A 99 -20.60 -0.59 -0.44
CA ASP A 99 -21.42 -1.26 -1.45
C ASP A 99 -20.89 -2.68 -1.67
N ALA A 100 -21.56 -3.64 -1.04
CA ALA A 100 -21.20 -5.06 -1.13
C ALA A 100 -21.38 -5.58 -2.56
N GLN A 101 -20.31 -6.15 -3.10
CA GLN A 101 -20.29 -6.90 -4.36
C GLN A 101 -20.02 -8.36 -4.05
N GLN A 102 -20.84 -9.27 -4.57
CA GLN A 102 -20.65 -10.69 -4.32
C GLN A 102 -19.41 -11.20 -5.07
N ALA A 103 -18.34 -11.52 -4.34
CA ALA A 103 -17.13 -12.11 -4.88
C ALA A 103 -17.34 -13.59 -5.24
N ALA A 104 -18.12 -14.32 -4.44
CA ALA A 104 -18.43 -15.73 -4.66
C ALA A 104 -19.77 -16.15 -4.03
N PRO A 105 -20.42 -17.19 -4.55
CA PRO A 105 -21.70 -17.69 -4.05
C PRO A 105 -21.63 -18.29 -2.65
N SER A 106 -20.46 -18.76 -2.23
CA SER A 106 -20.23 -19.34 -0.91
C SER A 106 -18.75 -19.24 -0.55
N LEU A 107 -18.46 -19.33 0.74
CA LEU A 107 -17.09 -19.32 1.26
C LEU A 107 -16.28 -20.51 0.74
N GLN A 108 -16.92 -21.67 0.62
CA GLN A 108 -16.30 -22.86 0.04
C GLN A 108 -15.90 -22.61 -1.42
N ARG A 109 -16.84 -22.12 -2.26
CA ARG A 109 -16.54 -21.85 -3.67
C ARG A 109 -15.44 -20.80 -3.80
N PHE A 110 -15.43 -19.78 -2.95
CA PHE A 110 -14.36 -18.79 -2.96
C PHE A 110 -12.99 -19.40 -2.66
N GLY A 111 -12.90 -20.25 -1.64
CA GLY A 111 -11.66 -20.98 -1.33
C GLY A 111 -11.19 -21.88 -2.49
N GLU A 112 -12.11 -22.59 -3.15
CA GLU A 112 -11.80 -23.40 -4.34
C GLU A 112 -11.26 -22.54 -5.50
N MET A 113 -11.87 -21.37 -5.74
CA MET A 113 -11.44 -20.43 -6.77
C MET A 113 -10.01 -19.92 -6.51
N LEU A 114 -9.71 -19.52 -5.27
CA LEU A 114 -8.38 -19.09 -4.88
C LEU A 114 -7.36 -20.23 -5.01
N ALA A 115 -7.71 -21.45 -4.61
CA ALA A 115 -6.85 -22.61 -4.72
C ALA A 115 -6.47 -22.92 -6.18
N VAL A 116 -7.42 -22.81 -7.11
CA VAL A 116 -7.15 -22.99 -8.54
C VAL A 116 -6.20 -21.89 -9.06
N LEU A 117 -6.46 -20.62 -8.73
CA LEU A 117 -5.58 -19.52 -9.13
C LEU A 117 -4.16 -19.67 -8.57
N CYS A 118 -4.02 -20.07 -7.29
CA CYS A 118 -2.72 -20.42 -6.71
C CYS A 118 -2.02 -21.56 -7.48
N GLY A 119 -2.77 -22.56 -7.91
CA GLY A 119 -2.25 -23.68 -8.69
C GLY A 119 -1.81 -23.31 -10.11
N ILE A 120 -2.46 -22.30 -10.71
CA ILE A 120 -2.06 -21.74 -12.01
C ILE A 120 -0.81 -20.86 -11.88
N GLY A 121 -0.71 -20.07 -10.81
CA GLY A 121 0.41 -19.18 -10.55
C GLY A 121 0.53 -18.04 -11.58
N ASP A 122 1.72 -17.91 -12.16
CA ASP A 122 2.07 -16.81 -13.08
C ASP A 122 1.73 -17.09 -14.55
N ASP A 123 1.08 -18.22 -14.87
CA ASP A 123 0.52 -18.45 -16.22
C ASP A 123 -0.77 -17.65 -16.41
N ASP A 124 -0.62 -16.36 -16.71
CA ASP A 124 -1.74 -15.46 -16.89
C ASP A 124 -2.67 -15.89 -18.04
N ALA A 125 -2.14 -16.52 -19.09
CA ALA A 125 -2.98 -17.02 -20.18
C ALA A 125 -3.90 -18.15 -19.70
N ALA A 126 -3.41 -19.06 -18.85
CA ALA A 126 -4.24 -20.07 -18.22
C ALA A 126 -5.24 -19.47 -17.21
N ALA A 127 -4.80 -18.50 -16.41
CA ALA A 127 -5.66 -17.82 -15.44
C ALA A 127 -6.83 -17.10 -16.12
N LEU A 128 -6.57 -16.32 -17.18
CA LEU A 128 -7.59 -15.59 -17.93
C LEU A 128 -8.65 -16.54 -18.53
N ARG A 129 -8.22 -17.64 -19.15
CA ARG A 129 -9.14 -18.66 -19.69
C ARG A 129 -10.01 -19.28 -18.60
N TRP A 130 -9.42 -19.57 -17.44
CA TRP A 130 -10.15 -20.15 -16.32
C TRP A 130 -11.15 -19.16 -15.71
N ILE A 131 -10.76 -17.91 -15.49
CA ILE A 131 -11.64 -16.86 -14.96
C ILE A 131 -12.85 -16.68 -15.89
N GLU A 132 -12.63 -16.56 -17.20
CA GLU A 132 -13.72 -16.37 -18.16
C GLU A 132 -14.70 -17.54 -18.17
N ALA A 133 -14.21 -18.78 -18.06
CA ALA A 133 -15.04 -19.99 -18.11
C ALA A 133 -15.77 -20.31 -16.80
N GLU A 134 -15.11 -20.15 -15.65
CA GLU A 134 -15.55 -20.72 -14.37
C GLU A 134 -16.05 -19.68 -13.35
N VAL A 135 -15.74 -18.40 -13.59
CA VAL A 135 -16.04 -17.28 -12.69
C VAL A 135 -16.95 -16.27 -13.37
N GLY A 136 -16.59 -15.88 -14.59
CA GLY A 136 -17.23 -14.82 -15.34
C GLY A 136 -16.82 -13.42 -14.85
N LEU A 137 -17.26 -12.41 -15.60
CA LEU A 137 -16.84 -11.01 -15.44
C LEU A 137 -17.99 -10.10 -14.99
N ALA A 138 -18.95 -10.66 -14.25
CA ALA A 138 -20.17 -9.95 -13.86
C ALA A 138 -19.94 -8.86 -12.81
N THR A 139 -18.93 -9.03 -11.94
CA THR A 139 -18.61 -8.07 -10.87
C THR A 139 -17.43 -7.19 -11.23
N ALA A 140 -17.31 -6.03 -10.57
CA ALA A 140 -16.15 -5.15 -10.81
C ALA A 140 -14.85 -5.82 -10.36
N LEU A 141 -14.88 -6.55 -9.25
CA LEU A 141 -13.74 -7.31 -8.73
C LEU A 141 -13.15 -8.25 -9.79
N TRP A 142 -13.96 -9.14 -10.39
CA TRP A 142 -13.42 -10.12 -11.34
C TRP A 142 -13.01 -9.49 -12.68
N ARG A 143 -13.63 -8.37 -13.07
CA ARG A 143 -13.14 -7.57 -14.20
C ARG A 143 -11.76 -6.98 -13.92
N GLU A 144 -11.54 -6.42 -12.75
CA GLU A 144 -10.26 -5.84 -12.37
C GLU A 144 -9.14 -6.90 -12.31
N VAL A 145 -9.42 -8.07 -11.72
CA VAL A 145 -8.48 -9.20 -11.71
C VAL A 145 -8.14 -9.64 -13.14
N PHE A 146 -9.14 -9.75 -14.01
CA PHE A 146 -8.94 -10.12 -15.41
C PHE A 146 -8.13 -9.07 -16.17
N GLU A 147 -8.48 -7.79 -16.04
CA GLU A 147 -7.78 -6.68 -16.70
C GLU A 147 -6.31 -6.58 -16.26
N THR A 148 -6.04 -6.73 -14.96
CA THR A 148 -4.67 -6.71 -14.40
C THR A 148 -3.81 -7.84 -14.98
N ARG A 149 -4.33 -9.07 -15.03
CA ARG A 149 -3.62 -10.21 -15.61
C ARG A 149 -3.48 -10.11 -17.13
N GLN A 150 -4.46 -9.53 -17.81
CA GLN A 150 -4.38 -9.27 -19.25
C GLN A 150 -3.26 -8.26 -19.55
N GLN A 151 -3.16 -7.16 -18.79
CA GLN A 151 -2.09 -6.18 -18.94
C GLN A 151 -0.72 -6.83 -18.76
N ARG A 152 -0.51 -7.57 -17.66
CA ARG A 152 0.72 -8.35 -17.40
C ARG A 152 1.09 -9.30 -18.53
N SER A 153 0.12 -9.96 -19.16
CA SER A 153 0.35 -10.89 -20.27
C SER A 153 0.82 -10.20 -21.55
N THR A 154 0.42 -8.94 -21.74
CA THR A 154 0.68 -8.18 -22.97
C THR A 154 1.88 -7.24 -22.85
N GLU A 155 2.20 -6.81 -21.64
CA GLU A 155 3.32 -5.93 -21.40
C GLU A 155 4.64 -6.72 -21.50
N PRO A 156 5.64 -6.21 -22.24
CA PRO A 156 6.97 -6.78 -22.16
C PRO A 156 7.45 -6.68 -20.70
N PRO A 157 8.14 -7.70 -20.18
CA PRO A 157 8.63 -7.65 -18.81
C PRO A 157 9.45 -6.38 -18.62
N ASP A 158 9.22 -5.70 -17.49
CA ASP A 158 9.99 -4.52 -17.16
C ASP A 158 11.48 -4.84 -17.28
N PRO A 159 12.28 -3.95 -17.91
CA PRO A 159 13.72 -4.11 -17.88
C PRO A 159 14.13 -4.22 -16.40
N PRO A 160 15.02 -5.16 -16.04
CA PRO A 160 15.39 -5.37 -14.66
C PRO A 160 15.76 -4.03 -14.04
N ALA A 161 15.04 -3.63 -12.98
CA ALA A 161 15.34 -2.41 -12.28
C ALA A 161 16.83 -2.46 -11.89
N PRO A 162 17.60 -1.38 -12.13
CA PRO A 162 18.98 -1.36 -11.67
C PRO A 162 18.95 -1.66 -10.16
N PRO A 163 19.89 -2.49 -9.66
CA PRO A 163 19.92 -2.84 -8.25
C PRO A 163 19.86 -1.55 -7.42
N PRO A 164 19.01 -1.50 -6.38
CA PRO A 164 18.88 -0.30 -5.56
C PRO A 164 20.26 0.08 -5.06
N ASP A 165 20.69 1.31 -5.34
CA ASP A 165 21.97 1.82 -4.86
C ASP A 165 21.90 1.89 -3.32
N PRO A 166 22.59 1.00 -2.59
CA PRO A 166 22.49 0.97 -1.14
C PRO A 166 23.00 2.28 -0.52
N ALA A 167 23.87 3.03 -1.21
CA ALA A 167 24.31 4.34 -0.76
C ALA A 167 23.19 5.38 -0.82
N ALA A 168 22.19 5.22 -1.69
CA ALA A 168 21.05 6.13 -1.78
C ALA A 168 20.18 6.14 -0.52
N TRP A 169 20.20 5.05 0.26
CA TRP A 169 19.42 4.90 1.50
C TRP A 169 20.24 5.19 2.76
N GLN A 170 21.43 5.76 2.61
CA GLN A 170 22.19 6.24 3.76
C GLN A 170 21.62 7.57 4.23
N HIS A 171 21.44 7.69 5.55
CA HIS A 171 21.07 8.94 6.20
C HIS A 171 22.31 9.80 6.45
N GLY A 172 22.18 11.10 6.27
CA GLY A 172 23.27 12.02 6.47
C GLY A 172 22.87 13.45 6.18
N THR A 173 23.88 14.30 6.13
CA THR A 173 23.71 15.74 5.94
C THR A 173 24.37 16.20 4.65
N LEU A 174 23.68 17.04 3.90
CA LEU A 174 24.20 17.72 2.72
C LEU A 174 24.88 19.03 3.12
N VAL A 175 26.17 19.13 2.86
CA VAL A 175 27.02 20.25 3.27
C VAL A 175 27.63 20.94 2.06
N ILE A 176 27.43 22.24 1.92
CA ILE A 176 28.21 23.06 0.98
C ILE A 176 29.58 23.32 1.62
N THR A 177 30.65 22.90 0.95
CA THR A 177 32.04 23.14 1.38
C THR A 177 32.69 24.29 0.61
N ALA A 178 32.12 24.67 -0.54
CA ALA A 178 32.49 25.90 -1.25
C ALA A 178 31.31 26.45 -2.06
N ILE A 179 31.05 27.75 -1.97
CA ILE A 179 29.91 28.39 -2.65
C ILE A 179 30.13 28.55 -4.16
N GLY A 180 31.40 28.60 -4.58
CA GLY A 180 31.77 28.76 -5.98
C GLY A 180 31.37 30.10 -6.60
N PRO A 181 31.36 30.21 -7.94
CA PRO A 181 31.34 31.49 -8.64
C PRO A 181 29.98 32.22 -8.60
N GLN A 182 28.86 31.51 -8.45
CA GLN A 182 27.52 32.12 -8.48
C GLN A 182 26.99 32.43 -7.06
N LYS A 183 27.80 33.12 -6.25
CA LYS A 183 27.54 33.38 -4.83
C LYS A 183 26.14 33.90 -4.51
N LEU A 184 25.64 34.87 -5.28
CA LEU A 184 24.31 35.45 -5.05
C LEU A 184 23.17 34.46 -5.29
N LYS A 185 23.30 33.55 -6.25
CA LYS A 185 22.28 32.54 -6.53
C LYS A 185 22.26 31.44 -5.47
N VAL A 186 23.44 31.06 -4.95
CA VAL A 186 23.54 30.12 -3.83
C VAL A 186 22.97 30.74 -2.55
N VAL A 187 23.23 32.03 -2.27
CA VAL A 187 22.62 32.75 -1.14
C VAL A 187 21.09 32.80 -1.27
N GLN A 188 20.56 33.07 -2.46
CA GLN A 188 19.12 33.02 -2.71
C GLN A 188 18.53 31.63 -2.51
N PHE A 189 19.25 30.58 -2.91
CA PHE A 189 18.87 29.20 -2.65
C PHE A 189 18.82 28.90 -1.15
N LEU A 190 19.86 29.25 -0.39
CA LEU A 190 19.91 29.04 1.07
C LEU A 190 18.78 29.77 1.78
N LYS A 191 18.47 31.01 1.36
CA LYS A 191 17.34 31.78 1.87
C LYS A 191 16.02 31.01 1.73
N GLN A 192 15.79 30.37 0.59
CA GLN A 192 14.57 29.62 0.31
C GLN A 192 14.54 28.27 1.04
N ALA A 193 15.68 27.57 1.07
CA ALA A 193 15.77 26.23 1.64
C ALA A 193 15.77 26.21 3.18
N LEU A 194 16.34 27.23 3.81
CA LEU A 194 16.52 27.34 5.26
C LEU A 194 15.65 28.44 5.89
N GLU A 195 14.73 29.03 5.13
CA GLU A 195 13.83 30.12 5.55
C GLU A 195 14.53 31.33 6.20
N LEU A 196 15.78 31.60 5.80
CA LEU A 196 16.61 32.64 6.41
C LEU A 196 16.26 34.05 5.92
N SER A 197 16.59 35.06 6.71
CA SER A 197 16.64 36.44 6.22
C SER A 197 17.82 36.67 5.27
N PRO A 198 17.81 37.74 4.44
CA PRO A 198 18.93 38.04 3.53
C PRO A 198 20.28 38.27 4.23
N GLN A 199 20.28 38.82 5.45
CA GLN A 199 21.50 39.04 6.23
C GLN A 199 22.05 37.73 6.80
N GLU A 200 21.17 36.85 7.30
CA GLU A 200 21.55 35.53 7.81
C GLU A 200 22.09 34.63 6.70
N ALA A 201 21.44 34.60 5.53
CA ALA A 201 21.91 33.84 4.39
C ALA A 201 23.29 34.30 3.89
N LEU A 202 23.57 35.61 3.94
CA LEU A 202 24.88 36.17 3.58
C LEU A 202 25.95 35.86 4.63
N ALA A 203 25.60 35.90 5.91
CA ALA A 203 26.50 35.55 7.02
C ALA A 203 26.85 34.06 7.00
N MET A 204 25.87 33.18 6.76
CA MET A 204 26.11 31.74 6.57
C MET A 204 26.94 31.47 5.32
N ALA A 205 26.73 32.21 4.23
CA ALA A 205 27.57 32.13 3.04
C ALA A 205 29.02 32.62 3.23
N ALA A 206 29.37 33.15 4.40
CA ALA A 206 30.74 33.47 4.78
C ALA A 206 31.36 32.41 5.70
N GLN A 207 30.58 31.41 6.13
CA GLN A 207 31.05 30.25 6.87
C GLN A 207 31.58 29.20 5.88
N GLY A 208 32.58 28.42 6.30
CA GLY A 208 33.23 27.42 5.43
C GLY A 208 32.27 26.31 5.05
N ASP A 209 31.83 25.53 6.04
CA ASP A 209 30.88 24.44 5.86
C ASP A 209 29.47 24.88 6.22
N ILE A 210 28.52 24.68 5.31
CA ILE A 210 27.11 25.06 5.49
C ILE A 210 26.23 23.83 5.32
N VAL A 211 25.57 23.42 6.40
CA VAL A 211 24.52 22.39 6.35
C VAL A 211 23.28 22.96 5.66
N VAL A 212 22.80 22.27 4.62
CA VAL A 212 21.68 22.75 3.79
C VAL A 212 20.42 21.89 3.94
N ALA A 213 20.59 20.59 4.16
CA ALA A 213 19.51 19.64 4.36
C ALA A 213 20.05 18.37 5.02
N ASP A 214 19.21 17.66 5.75
CA ASP A 214 19.47 16.32 6.28
C ASP A 214 18.44 15.32 5.72
N GLY A 215 18.80 14.04 5.71
CA GLY A 215 17.92 12.97 5.27
C GLY A 215 18.63 11.88 4.47
N TYR A 216 17.83 11.03 3.83
CA TYR A 216 18.32 9.99 2.93
C TYR A 216 18.91 10.60 1.66
N LEU A 217 20.10 10.13 1.24
CA LEU A 217 20.77 10.62 0.04
C LEU A 217 19.84 10.62 -1.18
N ALA A 218 18.99 9.61 -1.35
CA ALA A 218 18.00 9.53 -2.42
C ALA A 218 17.12 10.79 -2.53
N HIS A 219 16.68 11.33 -1.39
CA HIS A 219 15.85 12.53 -1.33
C HIS A 219 16.67 13.82 -1.48
N LEU A 220 17.96 13.78 -1.12
CA LEU A 220 18.86 14.94 -1.20
C LEU A 220 19.53 15.11 -2.57
N ARG A 221 19.50 14.10 -3.45
CA ARG A 221 20.13 14.14 -4.80
C ARG A 221 19.69 15.33 -5.64
N SER A 222 18.39 15.67 -5.61
CA SER A 222 17.85 16.79 -6.38
C SER A 222 18.41 18.14 -5.89
N THR A 223 18.47 18.32 -4.56
CA THR A 223 19.06 19.48 -3.88
C THR A 223 20.56 19.58 -4.17
N GLN A 224 21.29 18.45 -4.07
CA GLN A 224 22.72 18.37 -4.37
C GLN A 224 23.01 18.77 -5.82
N ALA A 225 22.31 18.18 -6.79
CA ALA A 225 22.48 18.49 -8.21
C ALA A 225 22.19 19.97 -8.51
N ARG A 226 21.15 20.54 -7.89
CA ARG A 226 20.80 21.95 -8.07
C ARG A 226 21.87 22.89 -7.51
N LEU A 227 22.42 22.61 -6.34
CA LEU A 227 23.52 23.39 -5.77
C LEU A 227 24.80 23.28 -6.61
N GLN A 228 25.14 22.09 -7.09
CA GLN A 228 26.28 21.85 -7.98
C GLN A 228 26.12 22.59 -9.33
N ALA A 229 24.91 22.62 -9.89
CA ALA A 229 24.61 23.39 -11.11
C ALA A 229 24.75 24.92 -10.91
N LEU A 230 24.55 25.41 -9.69
CA LEU A 230 24.85 26.79 -9.31
C LEU A 230 26.36 27.03 -9.09
N GLY A 231 27.18 25.99 -9.18
CA GLY A 231 28.63 26.05 -9.04
C GLY A 231 29.14 25.85 -7.61
N ALA A 232 28.27 25.48 -6.67
CA ALA A 232 28.70 25.12 -5.32
C ALA A 232 29.35 23.73 -5.29
N THR A 233 30.36 23.54 -4.45
CA THR A 233 30.89 22.24 -4.07
C THR A 233 30.09 21.73 -2.88
N VAL A 234 29.52 20.53 -3.02
CA VAL A 234 28.59 19.94 -2.06
C VAL A 234 29.00 18.52 -1.76
N GLU A 235 29.09 18.20 -0.48
CA GLU A 235 29.43 16.89 0.05
C GLU A 235 28.24 16.33 0.83
N PHE A 236 27.95 15.04 0.65
CA PHE A 236 27.07 14.30 1.54
C PHE A 236 27.93 13.66 2.63
N ARG A 237 27.63 13.97 3.89
CA ARG A 237 28.33 13.43 5.05
C ARG A 237 27.40 12.50 5.80
N LEU A 238 27.82 11.25 5.95
CA LEU A 238 27.08 10.28 6.74
C LEU A 238 27.03 10.73 8.19
N ASP A 239 25.90 10.50 8.84
CA ASP A 239 25.83 10.71 10.28
C ASP A 239 26.71 9.64 10.96
N GLU A 240 27.65 10.06 11.82
CA GLU A 240 28.55 9.14 12.53
C GLU A 240 27.81 8.20 13.51
N ASN A 241 26.51 8.44 13.74
CA ASN A 241 25.62 7.54 14.44
C ASN A 241 24.61 6.95 13.44
N GLY A 242 25.04 5.93 12.69
CA GLY A 242 24.10 4.97 12.11
C GLY A 242 23.33 4.24 13.23
N PRO A 243 22.19 3.61 12.91
CA PRO A 243 21.30 2.99 13.91
C PRO A 243 21.99 2.01 14.86
#